data_AF-A0A674IXM7-F1
#
_entry.id   AF-A0A674IXM7-F1
#
_cell.length_a   1.000
_cell.length_b   1.000
_cell.length_c   1.000
_cell.angle_alpha   90.00
_cell.angle_beta   90.00
_cell.angle_gamma   90.00
#
_symmetry.space_group_name_H-M   'P 1'
#
loop_
_entity.id
_entity.type
_entity.pdbx_description
1 polymer ?
#
loop_
_entity_poly.entity_id
_entity_poly.type
_entity_poly.pdbx_seq_one_letter_code
_entity_poly.pdbx_strand_id
1 'polypeptide(L)'
;MAARWAVLGLLAACMASAAKESVLNVCMDAKHHKTKPGPEGVLHGQCAPWKDHACCTAETSTGAHQDQSYLYNFNWNHCGVMPEKCKQHFIQDTCLYECSPNLGPWIDQVRGVGAGHWGWERRLA
;
A
#
# COMPACT_ATOMS: atom_id res chain seq x y z
N MET A 1 -5.19 -46.09 2.45
CA MET A 1 -4.26 -45.17 1.73
C MET A 1 -4.98 -43.97 1.12
N ALA A 2 -6.11 -44.13 0.43
CA ALA A 2 -6.89 -43.01 -0.15
C ALA A 2 -7.31 -41.91 0.86
N ALA A 3 -7.75 -42.29 2.06
CA ALA A 3 -8.13 -41.32 3.11
C ALA A 3 -6.98 -40.42 3.57
N ARG A 4 -5.74 -40.95 3.60
CA ARG A 4 -4.55 -40.16 3.94
C ARG A 4 -4.22 -39.13 2.86
N TRP A 5 -4.32 -39.51 1.60
CA TRP A 5 -4.14 -38.59 0.47
C TRP A 5 -5.24 -37.53 0.40
N ALA A 6 -6.49 -37.88 0.71
CA ALA A 6 -7.59 -36.93 0.80
C ALA A 6 -7.38 -35.91 1.93
N VAL A 7 -6.94 -36.36 3.12
CA VAL A 7 -6.63 -35.46 4.25
C VAL A 7 -5.44 -34.56 3.94
N LEU A 8 -4.36 -35.09 3.34
CA LEU A 8 -3.21 -34.27 2.91
C LEU A 8 -3.59 -33.25 1.84
N GLY A 9 -4.45 -33.63 0.89
CA GLY A 9 -4.98 -32.71 -0.12
C GLY A 9 -5.82 -31.58 0.48
N LEU A 10 -6.70 -31.89 1.45
CA LEU A 10 -7.47 -30.88 2.17
C LEU A 10 -6.57 -29.91 2.95
N LEU A 11 -5.57 -30.44 3.67
CA LEU A 11 -4.63 -29.62 4.44
C LEU A 11 -3.83 -28.67 3.54
N ALA A 12 -3.34 -29.15 2.40
CA ALA A 12 -2.62 -28.32 1.43
C ALA A 12 -3.52 -27.20 0.87
N ALA A 13 -4.78 -27.50 0.55
CA ALA A 13 -5.74 -26.51 0.08
C ALA A 13 -6.05 -25.43 1.15
N CYS A 14 -6.23 -25.84 2.41
CA CYS A 14 -6.43 -24.90 3.53
C CYS A 14 -5.23 -23.96 3.72
N MET A 15 -4.01 -24.50 3.69
CA MET A 15 -2.78 -23.70 3.83
C MET A 15 -2.64 -22.69 2.68
N ALA A 16 -2.93 -23.10 1.45
CA ALA A 16 -2.90 -22.20 0.29
C ALA A 16 -3.95 -21.08 0.39
N SER A 17 -5.14 -21.37 0.92
CA SER A 17 -6.18 -20.37 1.14
C SER A 17 -5.78 -19.37 2.23
N ALA A 18 -5.21 -19.83 3.35
CA ALA A 18 -4.74 -18.96 4.43
C ALA A 18 -3.61 -18.02 3.99
N ALA A 19 -2.69 -18.51 3.15
CA ALA A 19 -1.64 -17.67 2.57
C ALA A 19 -2.21 -16.55 1.67
N LYS A 20 -3.27 -16.83 0.88
CA LYS A 20 -3.95 -15.83 0.06
C LYS A 20 -4.65 -14.77 0.91
N GLU A 21 -5.32 -15.15 1.99
CA GLU A 21 -5.97 -14.19 2.90
C GLU A 21 -4.95 -13.25 3.57
N SER A 22 -3.74 -13.74 3.86
CA SER A 22 -2.70 -12.93 4.51
C SER A 22 -2.18 -11.75 3.68
N VAL A 23 -2.45 -11.73 2.37
CA VAL A 23 -2.01 -10.67 1.44
C VAL A 23 -3.16 -9.80 0.95
N LEU A 24 -4.39 -10.00 1.44
CA LEU A 24 -5.55 -9.16 1.11
C LEU A 24 -5.81 -8.14 2.22
N ASN A 25 -6.28 -6.96 1.86
CA ASN A 25 -6.63 -5.89 2.82
C ASN A 25 -5.48 -5.55 3.77
N VAL A 26 -4.29 -5.32 3.21
CA VAL A 26 -3.08 -4.97 3.95
C VAL A 26 -2.51 -3.64 3.47
N CYS A 27 -1.86 -2.93 4.38
CA CYS A 27 -1.01 -1.78 4.04
C CYS A 27 0.44 -2.22 4.08
N MET A 28 1.24 -1.73 3.14
CA MET A 28 2.68 -1.92 3.20
C MET A 28 3.28 -1.09 4.34
N ASP A 29 4.37 -1.58 4.92
CA ASP A 29 5.16 -0.83 5.90
C ASP A 29 6.12 0.11 5.16
N ALA A 30 5.58 1.23 4.66
CA ALA A 30 6.34 2.27 3.98
C ALA A 30 6.14 3.64 4.64
N LYS A 31 6.70 4.69 4.04
CA LYS A 31 6.96 5.96 4.72
C LYS A 31 5.70 6.65 5.28
N HIS A 32 4.57 6.61 4.57
CA HIS A 32 3.36 7.37 4.91
C HIS A 32 2.10 6.51 5.00
N HIS A 33 2.26 5.18 4.97
CA HIS A 33 1.16 4.24 5.11
C HIS A 33 0.74 4.10 6.57
N LYS A 34 -0.56 3.95 6.79
CA LYS A 34 -1.10 3.49 8.06
C LYS A 34 -0.72 2.02 8.28
N THR A 35 -0.77 1.58 9.53
CA THR A 35 -0.52 0.17 9.87
C THR A 35 -1.58 -0.79 9.30
N LYS A 36 -2.83 -0.33 9.16
CA LYS A 36 -3.94 -1.13 8.65
C LYS A 36 -4.92 -0.28 7.83
N PRO A 37 -5.62 -0.88 6.86
CA PRO A 37 -6.66 -0.18 6.12
C PRO A 37 -7.81 0.25 7.03
N GLY A 38 -8.48 1.32 6.65
CA GLY A 38 -9.69 1.81 7.32
C GLY A 38 -10.28 3.03 6.64
N PRO A 39 -11.49 3.45 7.04
CA PRO A 39 -12.13 4.65 6.51
C PRO A 39 -11.37 5.91 6.92
N GLU A 40 -11.24 6.88 6.01
CA GLU A 40 -10.55 8.16 6.23
C GLU A 40 -11.49 9.38 6.22
N GLY A 41 -12.80 9.15 6.09
CA GLY A 41 -13.78 10.21 5.93
C GLY A 41 -13.63 10.89 4.57
N VAL A 42 -12.91 12.00 4.51
CA VAL A 42 -12.73 12.79 3.27
C VAL A 42 -11.27 12.70 2.80
N LEU A 43 -11.06 12.06 1.66
CA LEU A 43 -9.80 12.07 0.93
C LEU A 43 -9.84 13.12 -0.18
N HIS A 44 -8.70 13.77 -0.41
CA HIS A 44 -8.59 14.90 -1.32
C HIS A 44 -8.61 14.47 -2.79
N GLY A 45 -9.39 15.20 -3.61
CA GLY A 45 -9.34 15.14 -5.07
C GLY A 45 -9.41 13.72 -5.64
N GLN A 46 -8.36 13.35 -6.38
CA GLN A 46 -8.27 12.07 -7.08
C GLN A 46 -8.11 10.87 -6.14
N CYS A 47 -7.83 11.09 -4.85
CA CYS A 47 -7.74 10.02 -3.86
C CYS A 47 -9.11 9.66 -3.22
N ALA A 48 -10.19 10.40 -3.55
CA ALA A 48 -11.54 10.13 -3.03
C ALA A 48 -12.05 8.68 -3.22
N PRO A 49 -11.71 7.93 -4.29
CA PRO A 49 -12.18 6.56 -4.47
C PRO A 49 -11.81 5.59 -3.34
N TRP A 50 -10.75 5.87 -2.56
CA TRP A 50 -10.31 5.01 -1.46
C TRP A 50 -10.94 5.34 -0.10
N LYS A 51 -11.81 6.37 -0.01
CA LYS A 51 -12.27 6.95 1.28
C LYS A 51 -12.84 5.95 2.31
N ASP A 52 -13.50 4.90 1.84
CA ASP A 52 -14.19 3.92 2.70
C ASP A 52 -13.20 2.86 3.23
N HIS A 53 -12.09 2.65 2.54
CA HIS A 53 -11.07 1.66 2.91
C HIS A 53 -9.70 2.02 2.30
N ALA A 54 -8.92 2.84 3.01
CA ALA A 54 -7.63 3.35 2.56
C ALA A 54 -6.47 2.98 3.49
N CYS A 55 -5.26 2.95 2.94
CA CYS A 55 -3.98 2.88 3.65
C CYS A 55 -3.30 4.24 3.86
N CYS A 56 -3.79 5.29 3.21
CA CYS A 56 -3.28 6.65 3.39
C CYS A 56 -4.10 7.42 4.43
N THR A 57 -3.66 8.62 4.79
CA THR A 57 -4.43 9.58 5.58
C THR A 57 -5.01 10.70 4.71
N ALA A 58 -5.95 11.48 5.25
CA ALA A 58 -6.40 12.72 4.62
C ALA A 58 -5.23 13.71 4.30
N GLU A 59 -4.23 13.80 5.19
CA GLU A 59 -3.03 14.62 4.97
C GLU A 59 -2.21 14.09 3.79
N THR A 60 -1.99 12.77 3.73
CA THR A 60 -1.29 12.10 2.62
C THR A 60 -2.00 12.36 1.30
N SER A 61 -3.33 12.27 1.27
CA SER A 61 -4.09 12.55 0.06
C SER A 61 -3.97 13.99 -0.42
N THR A 62 -3.82 14.95 0.50
CA THR A 62 -3.57 16.36 0.15
C THR A 62 -2.14 16.53 -0.36
N GLY A 63 -1.16 15.90 0.29
CA GLY A 63 0.24 15.88 -0.14
C GLY A 63 0.44 15.29 -1.53
N ALA A 64 -0.38 14.31 -1.94
CA ALA A 64 -0.33 13.72 -3.27
C ALA A 64 -0.63 14.72 -4.41
N HIS A 65 -1.31 15.83 -4.11
CA HIS A 65 -1.72 16.83 -5.10
C HIS A 65 -0.80 18.07 -5.14
N GLN A 66 0.20 18.14 -4.25
CA GLN A 66 1.11 19.27 -4.14
C GLN A 66 2.43 19.00 -4.88
N ASP A 67 2.94 20.01 -5.59
CA ASP A 67 4.32 19.97 -6.11
C ASP A 67 5.29 19.99 -4.93
N GLN A 68 6.35 19.16 -4.98
CA GLN A 68 7.37 19.08 -3.93
C GLN A 68 6.77 18.92 -2.52
N SER A 69 5.75 18.07 -2.40
CA SER A 69 5.06 17.85 -1.13
C SER A 69 5.94 17.15 -0.09
N TYR A 70 5.48 17.14 1.16
CA TYR A 70 6.17 16.46 2.27
C TYR A 70 6.35 14.95 2.05
N LEU A 71 5.60 14.34 1.13
CA LEU A 71 5.66 12.91 0.87
C LEU A 71 7.09 12.51 0.46
N TYR A 72 7.58 13.14 -0.60
CA TYR A 72 8.87 12.78 -1.22
C TYR A 72 9.69 13.98 -1.70
N ASN A 73 9.20 15.22 -1.49
CA ASN A 73 9.81 16.45 -2.01
C ASN A 73 10.09 16.37 -3.53
N PHE A 74 9.23 15.67 -4.27
CA PHE A 74 9.42 15.41 -5.69
C PHE A 74 8.93 16.58 -6.53
N ASN A 75 9.79 17.06 -7.43
CA ASN A 75 9.44 18.13 -8.35
C ASN A 75 8.88 17.55 -9.67
N TRP A 76 7.57 17.64 -9.87
CA TRP A 76 6.94 17.24 -11.14
C TRP A 76 7.43 18.08 -12.33
N ASN A 77 7.90 19.30 -12.08
CA ASN A 77 8.33 20.26 -13.10
C ASN A 77 9.85 20.28 -13.33
N HIS A 78 10.56 19.19 -13.04
CA HIS A 78 12.04 19.15 -13.11
C HIS A 78 12.61 19.33 -14.54
N CYS A 79 11.79 19.16 -15.58
CA CYS A 79 12.14 19.42 -16.99
C CYS A 79 11.35 20.60 -17.60
N GLY A 80 10.80 21.48 -16.77
CA GLY A 80 9.84 22.52 -17.18
C GLY A 80 8.43 22.22 -16.68
N VAL A 81 7.46 23.12 -16.97
CA VAL A 81 6.09 22.98 -16.48
C VAL A 81 5.43 21.72 -17.07
N MET A 82 5.08 20.78 -16.20
CA MET A 82 4.40 19.55 -16.58
C MET A 82 2.96 19.87 -17.03
N PRO A 83 2.51 19.32 -18.18
CA PRO A 83 1.12 19.45 -18.57
C PRO A 83 0.17 18.85 -17.54
N GLU A 84 -0.91 19.55 -17.21
CA GLU A 84 -1.84 19.14 -16.15
C GLU A 84 -2.41 17.73 -16.36
N LYS A 85 -2.74 17.37 -17.61
CA LYS A 85 -3.20 16.01 -17.94
C LYS A 85 -2.17 14.92 -17.62
N CYS A 86 -0.88 15.22 -17.77
CA CYS A 86 0.20 14.31 -17.41
C CYS A 86 0.33 14.20 -15.88
N LYS A 87 0.29 15.35 -15.19
CA LYS A 87 0.36 15.41 -13.72
C LYS A 87 -0.78 14.64 -13.05
N GLN A 88 -1.98 14.68 -13.62
CA GLN A 88 -3.13 13.92 -13.11
C GLN A 88 -2.84 12.43 -12.95
N HIS A 89 -2.12 11.81 -13.90
CA HIS A 89 -1.74 10.40 -13.80
C HIS A 89 -0.74 10.12 -12.68
N PHE A 90 0.23 11.00 -12.45
CA PHE A 90 1.15 10.88 -11.31
C PHE A 90 0.46 11.04 -9.96
N ILE A 91 -0.56 11.90 -9.89
CA ILE A 91 -1.41 12.02 -8.69
C ILE A 91 -2.20 10.71 -8.48
N GLN A 92 -2.80 10.13 -9.53
CA GLN A 92 -3.52 8.85 -9.42
C GLN A 92 -2.61 7.71 -8.99
N ASP A 93 -1.40 7.64 -9.55
CA ASP A 93 -0.37 6.69 -9.17
C ASP A 93 -0.01 6.84 -7.68
N THR A 94 0.22 8.07 -7.22
CA THR A 94 0.47 8.35 -5.81
C THR A 94 -0.71 7.95 -4.93
N CYS A 95 -1.96 8.26 -5.32
CA CYS A 95 -3.13 7.82 -4.57
C CYS A 95 -3.25 6.29 -4.53
N LEU A 96 -2.98 5.59 -5.64
CA LEU A 96 -2.98 4.13 -5.66
C LEU A 96 -1.92 3.57 -4.71
N TYR A 97 -0.69 4.06 -4.81
CA TYR A 97 0.44 3.60 -4.01
C TYR A 97 0.20 3.83 -2.52
N GLU A 98 -0.20 5.04 -2.13
CA GLU A 98 -0.40 5.41 -0.73
C GLU A 98 -1.70 4.84 -0.14
N CYS A 99 -2.78 4.78 -0.90
CA CYS A 99 -4.12 4.50 -0.37
C CYS A 99 -4.62 3.07 -0.60
N SER A 100 -4.13 2.33 -1.59
CA SER A 100 -4.72 1.04 -1.93
C SER A 100 -4.45 -0.04 -0.88
N PRO A 101 -5.48 -0.68 -0.30
CA PRO A 101 -5.31 -1.83 0.58
C PRO A 101 -5.17 -3.16 -0.18
N ASN A 102 -5.12 -3.10 -1.52
CA ASN A 102 -5.19 -4.27 -2.40
C ASN A 102 -3.84 -4.59 -3.05
N LEU A 103 -2.75 -3.94 -2.64
CA LEU A 103 -1.42 -4.14 -3.22
C LEU A 103 -0.64 -5.31 -2.57
N GLY A 104 -1.22 -5.98 -1.57
CA GLY A 104 -0.54 -7.02 -0.79
C GLY A 104 0.14 -8.14 -1.59
N PRO A 105 -0.43 -8.67 -2.70
CA PRO A 105 0.25 -9.69 -3.51
C PRO A 105 1.58 -9.25 -4.14
N TRP A 106 1.87 -7.94 -4.17
CA TRP A 106 3.08 -7.35 -4.75
C TRP A 106 3.98 -6.67 -3.72
N ILE A 107 3.67 -6.77 -2.42
CA ILE A 107 4.53 -6.22 -1.37
C ILE A 107 5.77 -7.10 -1.24
N ASP A 108 6.95 -6.49 -1.37
CA ASP A 108 8.24 -7.13 -1.12
C ASP A 108 9.07 -6.34 -0.11
N GLN A 109 9.92 -7.06 0.62
CA GLN A 109 10.79 -6.50 1.65
C GLN A 109 12.05 -5.92 1.01
N VAL A 110 12.03 -4.62 0.74
CA VAL A 110 13.19 -3.89 0.23
C VAL A 110 14.11 -3.47 1.39
N ARG A 111 15.37 -3.87 1.32
CA ARG A 111 16.42 -3.35 2.21
C ARG A 111 16.70 -1.89 1.83
N GLY A 112 16.01 -0.91 2.44
CA GLY A 112 16.47 0.49 2.39
C GLY A 112 15.44 1.61 2.36
N VAL A 113 14.13 1.39 2.39
CA VAL A 113 13.14 2.49 2.38
C VAL A 113 12.09 2.23 3.45
N GLY A 114 12.22 2.91 4.60
CA GLY A 114 11.32 2.75 5.75
C GLY A 114 12.01 2.38 7.07
N ALA A 115 13.24 2.84 7.33
CA ALA A 115 13.81 2.78 8.68
C ALA A 115 13.22 3.88 9.57
N GLY A 116 11.93 3.75 9.86
CA GLY A 116 11.23 4.49 10.90
C GLY A 116 10.69 3.50 11.92
N HIS A 117 11.55 3.07 12.84
CA HIS A 117 11.16 2.47 14.12
C HIS A 117 10.70 0.99 14.17
N TRP A 118 11.27 0.06 13.39
CA TRP A 118 11.34 -1.34 13.86
C TRP A 118 12.71 -1.94 13.61
N GLY A 119 13.52 -1.81 14.65
CA GLY A 119 14.79 -2.49 14.71
C GLY A 119 14.62 -4.01 14.86
N TRP A 120 15.20 -4.79 13.95
CA TRP A 120 16.00 -6.01 14.16
C TRP A 120 15.52 -7.15 15.10
N GLU A 121 14.32 -7.12 15.72
CA GLU A 121 13.96 -8.05 16.82
C GLU A 121 12.80 -9.03 16.57
N ARG A 122 12.24 -9.12 15.37
CA ARG A 122 11.19 -10.14 15.06
C ARG A 122 11.60 -11.18 14.02
N ARG A 123 12.81 -11.70 14.13
CA ARG A 123 13.23 -12.87 13.35
C ARG A 123 13.89 -13.98 14.19
N LEU A 124 13.70 -13.97 15.51
CA LEU A 124 14.07 -15.04 16.44
C LEU A 124 13.05 -15.16 17.60
N ALA A 125 11.79 -15.42 17.27
CA ALA A 125 10.81 -16.03 18.18
C ALA A 125 9.89 -16.91 17.34
#